data_AF-A0A7W0UTN8-F1
#
_entry.id   AF-A0A7W0UTN8-F1
#
_cell.length_a   1.000
_cell.length_b   1.000
_cell.length_c   1.000
_cell.angle_alpha   90.00
_cell.angle_beta   90.00
_cell.angle_gamma   90.00
#
_symmetry.space_group_name_H-M   'P 1'
#
loop_
_entity.id
_entity.type
_entity.pdbx_description
1 polymer ?
#
loop_
_entity_poly.entity_id
_entity_poly.type
_entity_poly.pdbx_seq_one_letter_code
_entity_poly.pdbx_strand_id
1 'polypeptide(L)'
;MDERPGRRTLLDQIERLEGELSSLFVSTWPRKGFDFSVPSRGGPRMLLLSELEALRDDLAERVDHARRSLSDRTYVEERHRARIEEMLLEPERHKWVRIGNDDIGEPGCKHWHVRPRWGLLGYLMNWWRVRISSGCPLVRGRGPWPRPVTASGRA
;
A
#
# COMPACT_ATOMS: atom_id res chain seq x y z
N MET A 1 21.56 30.55 -27.26
CA MET A 1 21.76 29.49 -26.26
C MET A 1 21.24 28.21 -26.89
N ASP A 2 22.05 27.16 -26.99
CA ASP A 2 21.62 25.89 -27.56
C ASP A 2 20.78 25.12 -26.53
N GLU A 3 19.48 24.96 -26.80
CA GLU A 3 18.50 24.32 -25.90
C GLU A 3 18.57 22.79 -25.94
N ARG A 4 19.18 22.23 -27.00
CA ARG A 4 19.28 20.78 -27.22
C ARG A 4 20.00 20.02 -26.10
N PRO A 5 21.17 20.45 -25.59
CA PRO A 5 21.82 19.75 -24.49
C PRO A 5 20.96 19.72 -23.21
N GLY A 6 20.31 20.85 -22.86
CA GLY A 6 19.43 20.93 -21.68
C GLY A 6 18.22 19.98 -21.79
N ARG A 7 17.58 19.94 -22.96
CA ARG A 7 16.48 19.00 -23.23
C ARG A 7 16.91 17.54 -23.08
N ARG A 8 18.07 17.16 -23.61
CA ARG A 8 18.55 15.77 -23.54
C ARG A 8 18.78 15.34 -22.09
N THR A 9 19.43 16.20 -21.29
CA THR A 9 19.62 15.94 -19.87
C THR A 9 18.30 15.78 -19.10
N LEU A 10 17.27 16.58 -19.39
CA LEU A 10 15.96 16.43 -18.76
C LEU A 10 15.28 15.10 -19.13
N LEU A 11 15.38 14.68 -20.39
CA LEU A 11 14.84 13.39 -20.83
C LEU A 11 15.53 12.22 -20.13
N ASP A 12 16.86 12.25 -20.00
CA ASP A 12 17.61 11.23 -19.27
C ASP A 12 17.19 11.17 -17.78
N GLN A 13 16.92 12.32 -17.17
CA GLN A 13 16.42 12.40 -15.79
C GLN A 13 15.01 11.81 -15.66
N ILE A 14 14.12 12.13 -16.61
CA ILE A 14 12.74 11.60 -16.65
C ILE A 14 12.76 10.08 -16.82
N GLU A 15 13.53 9.57 -17.78
CA GLU A 15 13.67 8.12 -18.02
C GLU A 15 14.09 7.38 -16.75
N ARG A 16 15.07 7.92 -16.02
CA ARG A 16 15.50 7.34 -14.75
C ARG A 16 14.38 7.34 -13.71
N LEU A 17 13.67 8.45 -13.54
CA LEU A 17 12.59 8.55 -12.55
C LEU A 17 11.40 7.64 -12.90
N GLU A 18 11.04 7.52 -14.17
CA GLU A 18 10.01 6.58 -14.63
C GLU A 18 10.43 5.13 -14.37
N GLY A 19 11.69 4.80 -14.65
CA GLY A 19 12.27 3.48 -14.35
C GLY A 19 12.23 3.15 -12.85
N GLU A 20 12.56 4.11 -12.00
CA GLU A 20 12.47 3.95 -10.54
C GLU A 20 11.03 3.75 -10.07
N LEU A 21 10.08 4.56 -10.56
CA LEU A 21 8.67 4.42 -10.19
C LEU A 21 8.10 3.06 -10.64
N SER A 22 8.45 2.62 -11.85
CA SER A 22 8.08 1.29 -12.37
C SER A 22 8.68 0.16 -11.53
N SER A 23 9.95 0.28 -11.12
CA SER A 23 10.61 -0.70 -10.24
C SER A 23 9.92 -0.81 -8.87
N LEU A 24 9.55 0.33 -8.28
CA LEU A 24 8.78 0.36 -7.02
C LEU A 24 7.40 -0.30 -7.18
N PHE A 25 6.72 -0.04 -8.29
CA PHE A 25 5.44 -0.68 -8.59
C PHE A 25 5.57 -2.21 -8.68
N VAL A 26 6.53 -2.71 -9.47
CA VAL A 26 6.73 -4.15 -9.67
C VAL A 26 7.11 -4.86 -8.36
N SER A 27 7.97 -4.24 -7.55
CA SER A 27 8.38 -4.82 -6.25
C SER A 27 7.27 -4.80 -5.19
N THR A 28 6.29 -3.91 -5.33
CA THR A 28 5.17 -3.77 -4.39
C THR A 28 3.94 -4.60 -4.79
N TRP A 29 3.74 -4.86 -6.08
CA TRP A 29 2.60 -5.65 -6.56
C TRP A 29 2.61 -7.07 -5.95
N PRO A 30 1.47 -7.62 -5.48
CA PRO A 30 0.08 -7.16 -5.64
C PRO A 30 -0.49 -6.30 -4.50
N ARG A 31 0.34 -5.75 -3.61
CA ARG A 31 -0.11 -4.95 -2.47
C ARG A 31 -0.93 -3.73 -2.93
N LYS A 32 -1.94 -3.35 -2.14
CA LYS A 32 -2.89 -2.27 -2.43
C LYS A 32 -2.67 -1.08 -1.51
N GLY A 33 -3.21 0.09 -1.89
CA GLY A 33 -3.13 1.31 -1.08
C GLY A 33 -1.95 2.23 -1.41
N PHE A 34 -1.24 1.96 -2.49
CA PHE A 34 -0.18 2.81 -3.02
C PHE A 34 -0.62 3.45 -4.33
N ASP A 35 -0.30 4.73 -4.53
CA ASP A 35 -0.52 5.43 -5.78
C ASP A 35 0.80 5.51 -6.58
N PHE A 36 0.78 4.93 -7.77
CA PHE A 36 1.87 4.96 -8.74
C PHE A 36 1.42 5.62 -10.06
N SER A 37 0.23 6.22 -10.09
CA SER A 37 -0.34 6.79 -11.30
C SER A 37 0.44 8.03 -11.74
N VAL A 38 0.68 8.13 -13.05
CA VAL A 38 1.25 9.31 -13.69
C VAL A 38 0.16 9.89 -14.60
N PRO A 39 -0.23 11.16 -14.43
CA PRO A 39 -1.25 11.79 -15.24
C PRO A 39 -0.79 11.92 -16.68
N SER A 40 -1.69 11.65 -17.62
CA SER A 40 -1.45 11.93 -19.03
C SER A 40 -1.37 13.45 -19.24
N ARG A 41 -0.35 13.93 -19.94
CA ARG A 41 -0.13 15.35 -20.24
C ARG A 41 -0.65 15.77 -21.64
N GLY A 42 -1.60 15.01 -22.18
CA GLY A 42 -2.26 15.26 -23.45
C GLY A 42 -1.87 14.30 -24.57
N GLY A 43 -2.26 14.62 -25.80
CA GLY A 43 -2.01 13.82 -27.00
C GLY A 43 -0.56 13.82 -27.49
N PRO A 44 -0.24 13.08 -28.57
CA PRO A 44 1.10 12.93 -29.09
C PRO A 44 1.65 14.27 -29.63
N ARG A 45 2.47 14.95 -28.83
CA ARG A 45 3.16 16.19 -29.18
C ARG A 45 4.52 16.26 -28.49
N MET A 46 5.42 17.09 -28.99
CA MET A 46 6.64 17.41 -28.27
C MET A 46 6.34 18.37 -27.11
N LEU A 47 6.91 18.07 -25.94
CA LEU A 47 6.82 18.94 -24.77
C LEU A 47 7.81 20.11 -24.88
N LEU A 48 7.41 21.28 -24.40
CA LEU A 48 8.31 22.41 -24.19
C LEU A 48 9.30 22.11 -23.05
N LEU A 49 10.39 22.87 -22.96
CA LEU A 49 11.40 22.66 -21.91
C LEU A 49 10.81 22.80 -20.50
N SER A 50 9.99 23.82 -20.27
CA SER A 50 9.30 24.04 -19.00
C SER A 50 8.33 22.90 -18.66
N GLU A 51 7.70 22.30 -19.66
CA GLU A 51 6.82 21.14 -19.46
C GLU A 51 7.61 19.87 -19.09
N LEU A 52 8.84 19.71 -19.61
CA LEU A 52 9.75 18.64 -19.22
C LEU A 52 10.27 18.84 -17.79
N GLU A 53 10.62 20.06 -17.39
CA GLU A 53 11.00 20.37 -16.01
C GLU A 53 9.85 20.06 -15.04
N ALA A 54 8.64 20.53 -15.37
CA ALA A 54 7.45 20.24 -14.58
C ALA A 54 7.10 18.74 -14.54
N LEU A 55 7.47 17.96 -15.56
CA LEU A 55 7.30 16.51 -15.56
C LEU A 55 8.34 15.83 -14.67
N ARG A 56 9.61 16.25 -14.76
CA ARG A 56 10.67 15.76 -13.88
C ARG A 56 10.32 15.98 -12.42
N ASP A 57 9.89 17.19 -12.05
CA ASP A 57 9.62 17.53 -10.65
C ASP A 57 8.43 16.74 -10.09
N ASP A 58 7.37 16.60 -10.89
CA ASP A 58 6.19 15.79 -10.58
C ASP A 58 6.52 14.29 -10.45
N LEU A 59 7.41 13.74 -11.29
CA LEU A 59 7.91 12.38 -11.14
C LEU A 59 8.80 12.22 -9.90
N ALA A 60 9.67 13.18 -9.63
CA ALA A 60 10.54 13.16 -8.46
C ALA A 60 9.73 13.15 -7.16
N GLU A 61 8.70 13.99 -7.06
CA GLU A 61 7.76 14.02 -5.94
C GLU A 61 7.04 12.68 -5.78
N ARG A 62 6.55 12.08 -6.88
CA ARG A 62 5.89 10.76 -6.82
C ARG A 62 6.81 9.64 -6.36
N VAL A 63 8.05 9.60 -6.85
CA VAL A 63 9.03 8.58 -6.43
C VAL A 63 9.32 8.72 -4.94
N ASP A 64 9.57 9.94 -4.46
CA ASP A 64 9.83 10.20 -3.04
C ASP A 64 8.60 9.85 -2.17
N HIS A 65 7.40 10.24 -2.58
CA HIS A 65 6.15 9.88 -1.90
C HIS A 65 5.94 8.36 -1.85
N ALA A 66 6.14 7.66 -2.97
CA ALA A 66 6.00 6.20 -3.03
C ALA A 66 7.01 5.51 -2.10
N ARG A 67 8.28 5.95 -2.11
CA ARG A 67 9.31 5.42 -1.21
C ARG A 67 8.95 5.61 0.27
N ARG A 68 8.52 6.81 0.66
CA ARG A 68 8.10 7.11 2.04
C ARG A 68 6.92 6.25 2.45
N SER A 69 5.87 6.20 1.62
CA SER A 69 4.68 5.39 1.87
C SER A 69 5.03 3.91 2.06
N LEU A 70 5.93 3.37 1.24
CA LEU A 70 6.41 1.99 1.35
C LEU A 70 7.23 1.75 2.61
N SER A 71 8.12 2.69 2.96
CA SER A 71 8.92 2.63 4.18
C SER A 71 8.03 2.63 5.43
N ASP A 72 7.10 3.58 5.52
CA ASP A 72 6.18 3.72 6.65
C ASP A 72 5.30 2.47 6.80
N ARG A 73 4.79 1.95 5.68
CA ARG A 73 3.99 0.73 5.68
C ARG A 73 4.80 -0.47 6.14
N THR A 74 6.01 -0.66 5.60
CA THR A 74 6.89 -1.78 5.94
C THR A 74 7.24 -1.76 7.43
N TYR A 75 7.51 -0.59 7.99
CA TYR A 75 7.78 -0.44 9.42
C TYR A 75 6.61 -0.92 10.30
N VAL A 76 5.38 -0.53 9.95
CA VAL A 76 4.18 -0.98 10.68
C VAL A 76 3.98 -2.49 10.54
N GLU A 77 4.16 -3.03 9.34
CA GLU A 77 4.04 -4.47 9.07
C GLU A 77 5.07 -5.29 9.86
N GLU A 78 6.33 -4.86 9.91
CA GLU A 78 7.39 -5.50 10.70
C GLU A 78 7.06 -5.51 12.19
N ARG A 79 6.53 -4.40 12.71
CA ARG A 79 6.07 -4.33 14.10
C ARG A 79 4.93 -5.31 14.37
N HIS A 80 4.01 -5.49 13.42
CA HIS A 80 2.95 -6.49 13.53
C HIS A 80 3.50 -7.92 13.48
N ARG A 81 4.50 -8.21 12.64
CA ARG A 81 5.18 -9.52 12.62
C ARG A 81 5.83 -9.83 13.97
N ALA A 82 6.61 -8.88 14.52
CA ALA A 82 7.20 -9.01 15.85
C ALA A 82 6.12 -9.24 16.94
N ARG A 83 5.01 -8.50 16.88
CA ARG A 83 3.90 -8.69 17.83
C ARG A 83 3.22 -10.05 17.70
N ILE A 84 3.15 -10.64 16.50
CA ILE A 84 2.63 -12.01 16.33
C ILE A 84 3.53 -13.00 17.09
N GLU A 85 4.85 -12.84 16.99
CA GLU A 85 5.82 -13.67 17.72
C GLU A 85 5.65 -13.52 19.24
N GLU A 86 5.52 -12.29 19.75
CA GLU A 86 5.22 -12.01 21.15
C GLU A 86 3.90 -12.67 21.60
N MET A 87 2.84 -12.58 20.79
CA MET A 87 1.54 -13.21 21.07
C MET A 87 1.65 -14.74 21.18
N LEU A 88 2.52 -15.37 20.37
CA LEU A 88 2.71 -16.81 20.39
C LEU A 88 3.49 -17.28 21.61
N LEU A 89 4.41 -16.46 22.13
CA LEU A 89 5.20 -16.75 23.33
C LEU A 89 4.45 -16.44 24.63
N GLU A 90 3.85 -15.25 24.73
CA GLU A 90 3.23 -14.73 25.95
C GLU A 90 1.78 -14.23 25.69
N PRO A 91 0.85 -15.10 25.27
CA PRO A 91 -0.50 -14.70 24.86
C PRO A 91 -1.27 -13.91 25.94
N GLU A 92 -1.04 -14.18 27.21
CA GLU A 92 -1.65 -13.49 28.35
C GLU A 92 -1.29 -12.01 28.44
N ARG A 93 -0.20 -11.56 27.83
CA ARG A 93 0.18 -10.13 27.75
C ARG A 93 -0.52 -9.41 26.59
N HIS A 94 -1.06 -10.16 25.64
CA HIS A 94 -1.67 -9.64 24.41
C HIS A 94 -3.17 -10.00 24.31
N LYS A 95 -3.89 -9.88 25.43
CA LYS A 95 -5.31 -10.24 25.56
C LYS A 95 -6.16 -9.58 24.47
N TRP A 96 -6.98 -10.39 23.79
CA TRP A 96 -7.92 -9.96 22.73
C TRP A 96 -7.28 -9.35 21.47
N VAL A 97 -5.95 -9.30 21.39
CA VAL A 97 -5.28 -8.78 20.20
C VAL A 97 -5.60 -9.67 19.01
N ARG A 98 -5.90 -9.03 17.89
CA ARG A 98 -6.11 -9.66 16.59
C ARG A 98 -5.22 -8.99 15.55
N ILE A 99 -4.48 -9.78 14.80
CA ILE A 99 -3.66 -9.34 13.67
C ILE A 99 -4.02 -10.21 12.47
N GLY A 100 -4.22 -9.60 11.31
CA GLY A 100 -4.50 -10.26 10.03
C GLY A 100 -3.34 -10.17 9.05
N ASN A 101 -3.45 -10.90 7.94
CA ASN A 101 -2.47 -10.84 6.85
C ASN A 101 -2.32 -9.44 6.22
N ASP A 102 -3.41 -8.70 6.10
CA ASP A 102 -3.39 -7.32 5.59
C ASP A 102 -2.58 -6.35 6.49
N ASP A 103 -2.48 -6.66 7.78
CA ASP A 103 -1.69 -5.88 8.76
C ASP A 103 -0.19 -6.12 8.64
N ILE A 104 0.23 -7.23 8.03
CA ILE A 104 1.64 -7.62 7.80
C ILE A 104 2.02 -7.63 6.31
N GLY A 105 1.15 -7.11 5.43
CA GLY A 105 1.44 -7.02 4.00
C GLY A 105 1.57 -8.36 3.27
N GLU A 106 1.02 -9.44 3.85
CA GLU A 106 0.97 -10.77 3.23
C GLU A 106 -0.36 -11.01 2.52
N PRO A 107 -0.40 -11.71 1.38
CA PRO A 107 -1.65 -12.07 0.74
C PRO A 107 -2.42 -13.13 1.55
N GLY A 108 -3.75 -13.14 1.43
CA GLY A 108 -4.62 -14.18 2.00
C GLY A 108 -5.39 -13.70 3.25
N CYS A 109 -6.05 -14.64 3.93
CA CYS A 109 -7.03 -14.32 4.96
C CYS A 109 -6.69 -14.89 6.35
N LYS A 110 -5.40 -15.13 6.60
CA LYS A 110 -4.95 -15.65 7.88
C LYS A 110 -5.05 -14.56 8.96
N HIS A 111 -5.47 -14.97 10.15
CA HIS A 111 -5.55 -14.11 11.32
C HIS A 111 -5.06 -14.84 12.57
N TRP A 112 -4.35 -14.13 13.42
CA TRP A 112 -3.96 -14.52 14.77
C TRP A 112 -4.85 -13.77 15.75
N HIS A 113 -5.50 -14.51 16.65
CA HIS A 113 -6.38 -13.91 17.65
C HIS A 113 -6.12 -14.53 19.00
N VAL A 114 -5.69 -13.72 19.96
CA VAL A 114 -5.56 -14.14 21.36
C VAL A 114 -6.95 -14.23 21.99
N ARG A 115 -7.31 -15.42 22.48
CA ARG A 115 -8.61 -15.70 23.10
C ARG A 115 -8.44 -16.43 24.42
N PRO A 116 -9.34 -16.22 25.39
CA PRO A 116 -9.31 -17.01 26.61
C PRO A 116 -9.64 -18.47 26.30
N ARG A 117 -8.90 -19.38 26.93
CA ARG A 117 -9.12 -20.82 26.83
C ARG A 117 -10.39 -21.19 27.60
N TRP A 118 -11.27 -21.99 27.00
CA TRP A 118 -12.56 -22.37 27.62
C TRP A 118 -13.50 -21.19 27.98
N GLY A 119 -13.41 -20.06 27.26
CA GLY A 119 -14.34 -18.95 27.44
C GLY A 119 -14.13 -18.18 28.74
N LEU A 120 -15.20 -17.93 29.50
CA LEU A 120 -15.16 -17.09 30.72
C LEU A 120 -14.20 -17.64 31.80
N LEU A 121 -14.07 -18.96 31.93
CA LEU A 121 -13.15 -19.56 32.89
C LEU A 121 -11.70 -19.21 32.59
N GLY A 122 -11.25 -19.30 31.34
CA GLY A 122 -9.88 -18.90 31.00
C GLY A 122 -9.66 -17.40 31.11
N TYR A 123 -10.70 -16.58 30.93
CA TYR A 123 -10.58 -15.16 31.21
C TYR A 123 -10.29 -14.91 32.70
N LEU A 124 -11.06 -15.53 33.59
CA LEU A 124 -10.89 -15.40 35.05
C LEU A 124 -9.58 -15.99 35.56
N MET A 125 -9.15 -17.13 35.00
CA MET A 125 -7.92 -17.82 35.40
C MET A 125 -6.67 -17.33 34.63
N ASN A 126 -6.80 -16.30 33.79
CA ASN A 126 -5.75 -15.80 32.92
C ASN A 126 -5.12 -16.87 31.99
N TRP A 127 -5.92 -17.82 31.52
CA TRP A 127 -5.51 -18.84 30.55
C TRP A 127 -5.82 -18.39 29.13
N TRP A 128 -4.78 -18.07 28.36
CA TRP A 128 -4.90 -17.53 27.00
C TRP A 128 -4.30 -18.47 25.97
N ARG A 129 -4.78 -18.37 24.73
CA ARG A 129 -4.22 -19.08 23.57
C ARG A 129 -4.33 -18.21 22.33
N VAL A 130 -3.36 -18.34 21.44
CA VAL A 130 -3.50 -17.82 20.07
C VAL A 130 -4.34 -18.79 19.26
N ARG A 131 -5.40 -18.30 18.64
CA ARG A 131 -6.16 -19.01 17.62
C ARG A 131 -5.75 -18.48 16.26
N ILE A 132 -5.21 -19.36 15.41
CA ILE A 132 -4.92 -19.06 14.01
C ILE A 132 -6.12 -19.50 13.18
N SER A 133 -6.68 -18.60 12.39
CA SER A 133 -7.76 -18.91 11.45
C SER A 133 -7.34 -18.53 10.04
N SER A 134 -7.49 -19.44 9.09
CA SER A 134 -7.17 -19.25 7.67
C SER A 134 -8.40 -19.08 6.77
N GLY A 135 -9.59 -18.98 7.35
CA GLY A 135 -10.83 -18.87 6.58
C GLY A 135 -10.92 -17.52 5.87
N CYS A 136 -10.81 -17.52 4.54
CA CYS A 136 -11.25 -16.37 3.77
C CYS A 136 -12.75 -16.18 3.98
N PRO A 137 -13.19 -15.02 4.50
CA PRO A 137 -14.61 -14.73 4.49
C PRO A 137 -15.04 -14.81 3.02
N LEU A 138 -15.97 -15.73 2.72
CA LEU A 138 -16.64 -15.77 1.43
C LEU A 138 -17.06 -14.33 1.13
N VAL A 139 -16.72 -13.83 -0.06
CA VAL A 139 -17.03 -12.47 -0.52
C VAL A 139 -18.40 -12.08 0.02
N ARG A 140 -18.44 -11.21 1.04
CA ARG A 140 -19.65 -10.44 1.31
C ARG A 140 -19.84 -9.63 0.05
N GLY A 141 -20.92 -9.92 -0.67
CA GLY A 141 -21.17 -9.47 -2.03
C GLY A 141 -20.72 -8.03 -2.25
N ARG A 142 -20.04 -7.79 -3.39
CA ARG A 142 -19.82 -6.45 -3.89
C ARG A 142 -21.17 -5.72 -3.83
N GLY A 143 -21.29 -4.75 -2.93
CA GLY A 143 -22.35 -3.75 -3.07
C GLY A 143 -22.27 -3.16 -4.48
N PRO A 144 -23.39 -2.75 -5.08
CA PRO A 144 -23.39 -2.23 -6.44
C PRO A 144 -22.35 -1.11 -6.54
N TRP A 145 -21.50 -1.22 -7.58
CA TRP A 145 -20.53 -0.18 -7.94
C TRP A 145 -21.25 1.18 -7.98
N PRO A 146 -20.73 2.23 -7.32
CA PRO A 146 -21.35 3.54 -7.41
C PRO A 146 -21.41 3.95 -8.88
N ARG A 147 -22.63 4.13 -9.40
CA ARG A 147 -22.83 4.60 -10.77
C ARG A 147 -22.18 5.97 -10.90
N PRO A 148 -21.37 6.22 -11.94
CA PRO A 148 -20.84 7.55 -12.17
C PRO A 148 -22.00 8.53 -12.30
N VAL A 149 -21.91 9.63 -11.55
CA VAL A 149 -22.85 10.74 -11.64
C VAL A 149 -22.69 11.33 -13.04
N THR A 150 -23.61 11.01 -13.94
CA THR A 150 -23.70 11.69 -15.23
C THR A 150 -24.09 13.13 -14.95
N ALA A 151 -23.13 14.05 -15.11
CA ALA A 151 -23.43 15.47 -15.20
C ALA A 151 -24.26 15.68 -16.48
N SER A 152 -25.59 15.65 -16.36
CA SER A 152 -26.45 16.17 -17.41
C SER A 152 -26.36 17.68 -17.35
N GLY A 153 -25.47 18.25 -18.15
CA GLY A 153 -25.64 19.62 -18.60
C GLY A 153 -26.92 19.73 -19.42
N ARG A 154 -27.71 20.76 -19.17
CA ARG A 154 -28.64 21.28 -20.16
C ARG A 154 -28.69 22.80 -20.05
N ALA A 155 -28.48 23.38 -21.23
CA ALA A 155 -28.67 24.74 -21.74
C ALA A 155 -29.41 25.74 -20.86
#